data_AF-A0A1H2DNI9-F1
#
_entry.id   AF-A0A1H2DNI9-F1
#
_cell.length_a   1.000
_cell.length_b   1.000
_cell.length_c   1.000
_cell.angle_alpha   90.00
_cell.angle_beta   90.00
_cell.angle_gamma   90.00
#
_symmetry.space_group_name_H-M   'P 1'
#
loop_
_entity.id
_entity.type
_entity.pdbx_description
1 polymer ?
#
loop_
_entity_poly.entity_id
_entity_poly.type
_entity_poly.pdbx_seq_one_letter_code
_entity_poly.pdbx_strand_id
1 'polypeptide(L)'
;MASRDATDAARWSLALLTGARQAEALGLTWDRVDLGVGVIDISWQLARLKLKKGPRPQGDVYPREAFDVPDTFTFTPVHWTACLVPTKTSGSRRLVPLLPPVVAALTELWEQKGNPSQGLVFTRDDGRPSSPATTPSLGSSCVYKPR
;
A
#
# COMPACT_ATOMS: atom_id res chain seq x y z
N MET A 1 -15.04 13.11 9.94
CA MET A 1 -15.76 11.87 9.56
C MET A 1 -15.81 11.68 8.03
N ALA A 2 -16.10 12.72 7.23
CA ALA A 2 -16.16 12.62 5.76
C ALA A 2 -14.89 12.06 5.06
N SER A 3 -13.68 12.44 5.52
CA SER A 3 -12.39 12.00 4.93
C SER A 3 -12.21 10.48 4.86
N ARG A 4 -12.58 9.79 5.94
CA ARG A 4 -12.39 8.34 6.04
C ARG A 4 -13.36 7.57 5.16
N ASP A 5 -14.61 8.02 5.08
CA ASP A 5 -15.62 7.41 4.23
C ASP A 5 -15.28 7.59 2.75
N ALA A 6 -14.79 8.76 2.34
CA ALA A 6 -14.32 9.01 0.97
C ALA A 6 -13.08 8.17 0.63
N THR A 7 -12.11 8.09 1.55
CA THR A 7 -10.91 7.25 1.37
C THR A 7 -11.27 5.77 1.23
N ASP A 8 -12.17 5.25 2.08
CA ASP A 8 -12.62 3.87 2.01
C ASP A 8 -13.46 3.63 0.75
N ALA A 9 -14.35 4.54 0.37
CA ALA A 9 -15.14 4.44 -0.86
C ALA A 9 -14.24 4.41 -2.11
N ALA A 10 -13.24 5.30 -2.21
CA ALA A 10 -12.27 5.29 -3.30
C ALA A 10 -11.46 3.98 -3.33
N ARG A 11 -11.03 3.48 -2.17
CA ARG A 11 -10.31 2.20 -2.05
C ARG A 11 -11.15 1.02 -2.51
N TRP A 12 -12.42 0.96 -2.09
CA TRP A 12 -13.34 -0.11 -2.47
C TRP A 12 -13.70 -0.04 -3.96
N SER A 13 -13.98 1.15 -4.50
CA SER A 13 -14.21 1.36 -5.94
C SER A 13 -13.02 0.89 -6.77
N LEU A 14 -11.80 1.28 -6.37
CA LEU A 14 -10.58 0.83 -7.03
C LEU A 14 -10.45 -0.70 -6.99
N ALA A 15 -10.57 -1.31 -5.80
CA ALA A 15 -10.45 -2.77 -5.67
C ALA A 15 -11.50 -3.53 -6.50
N LEU A 16 -12.76 -3.08 -6.47
CA LEU A 16 -13.87 -3.72 -7.17
C LEU A 16 -13.71 -3.63 -8.70
N LEU A 17 -13.33 -2.45 -9.20
CA LEU A 17 -13.32 -2.18 -10.64
C LEU A 17 -12.00 -2.56 -11.32
N THR A 18 -10.90 -2.71 -10.56
CA THR A 18 -9.58 -3.09 -11.11
C THR A 18 -9.16 -4.51 -10.73
N GLY A 19 -9.88 -5.16 -9.81
CA GLY A 19 -9.49 -6.45 -9.24
C GLY A 19 -8.22 -6.38 -8.38
N ALA A 20 -7.80 -5.19 -7.94
CA ALA A 20 -6.66 -5.02 -7.04
C ALA A 20 -6.89 -5.76 -5.72
N ARG A 21 -5.92 -6.60 -5.32
CA ARG A 21 -5.99 -7.26 -4.01
C ARG A 21 -5.87 -6.21 -2.90
N GLN A 22 -6.38 -6.50 -1.72
CA GLN A 22 -6.35 -5.56 -0.60
C GLN A 22 -4.95 -5.00 -0.32
N ALA A 23 -3.91 -5.84 -0.31
CA ALA A 23 -2.54 -5.39 -0.09
C ALA A 23 -1.98 -4.56 -1.26
N GLU A 24 -2.40 -4.82 -2.49
CA GLU A 24 -2.04 -4.03 -3.68
C GLU A 24 -2.68 -2.64 -3.60
N ALA A 25 -3.98 -2.56 -3.30
CA ALA A 25 -4.68 -1.29 -3.10
C ALA A 25 -4.04 -0.49 -1.96
N LEU A 26 -3.82 -1.10 -0.79
CA LEU A 26 -3.17 -0.44 0.36
C LEU A 26 -1.71 -0.04 0.11
N GLY A 27 -1.03 -0.69 -0.84
CA GLY A 27 0.34 -0.39 -1.24
C GLY A 27 0.46 0.58 -2.42
N LEU A 28 -0.67 1.03 -2.97
CA LEU A 28 -0.66 1.98 -4.08
C LEU A 28 -0.12 3.33 -3.61
N THR A 29 0.82 3.88 -4.37
CA THR A 29 1.45 5.18 -4.11
C THR A 29 1.15 6.18 -5.23
N TRP A 30 1.14 7.48 -4.91
CA TRP A 30 0.79 8.53 -5.88
C TRP A 30 1.75 8.61 -7.08
N ASP A 31 3.02 8.24 -6.92
CA ASP A 31 3.98 8.12 -8.04
C ASP A 31 3.64 6.98 -9.02
N ARG A 32 2.64 6.16 -8.70
CA ARG A 32 2.14 5.04 -9.52
C ARG A 32 0.72 5.24 -10.02
N VAL A 33 0.16 6.43 -9.83
CA VAL A 33 -1.16 6.81 -10.33
C VAL A 33 -0.98 7.89 -11.37
N ASP A 34 -1.28 7.57 -12.62
CA ASP A 34 -1.38 8.56 -13.69
C ASP A 34 -2.86 8.88 -13.92
N LEU A 35 -3.34 9.96 -13.30
CA LEU A 35 -4.73 10.40 -13.44
C LEU A 35 -5.02 11.02 -14.82
N GLY A 36 -4.00 11.52 -15.52
CA GLY A 36 -4.15 12.13 -16.84
C GLY A 36 -4.35 11.08 -17.94
N VAL A 37 -3.58 9.99 -17.86
CA VAL A 37 -3.74 8.82 -18.74
C VAL A 37 -4.85 7.89 -18.22
N GLY A 38 -5.15 7.94 -16.92
CA GLY A 38 -6.13 7.08 -16.27
C GLY A 38 -5.58 5.66 -16.11
N VAL A 39 -4.37 5.51 -15.57
CA VAL A 39 -3.70 4.20 -15.39
C VAL A 39 -3.04 4.13 -14.01
N ILE A 40 -3.03 2.93 -13.41
CA ILE A 40 -2.25 2.63 -12.20
C ILE A 40 -1.23 1.53 -12.43
N ASP A 41 -0.07 1.62 -11.79
CA ASP A 41 0.94 0.56 -11.74
C ASP A 41 0.77 -0.30 -10.47
N ILE A 42 0.23 -1.51 -10.64
CA ILE A 42 0.16 -2.51 -9.58
C ILE A 42 1.40 -3.41 -9.67
N SER A 43 2.52 -2.91 -9.15
CA SER A 43 3.79 -3.67 -9.04
C SER A 43 4.20 -3.96 -7.60
N TRP A 44 3.55 -3.31 -6.63
CA TRP A 44 3.87 -3.37 -5.21
C TRP A 44 2.64 -3.62 -4.37
N GLN A 45 2.86 -4.11 -3.16
CA GLN A 45 1.83 -4.33 -2.15
C GLN A 45 2.35 -3.91 -0.79
N LEU A 46 1.44 -3.48 0.08
CA LEU A 46 1.76 -3.20 1.47
C LEU A 46 1.83 -4.50 2.27
N ALA A 47 2.97 -4.77 2.90
CA ALA A 47 3.18 -5.92 3.76
C ALA A 47 3.85 -5.49 5.07
N ARG A 48 3.67 -6.29 6.13
CA ARG A 48 4.39 -6.09 7.39
C ARG A 48 5.57 -7.07 7.45
N LEU A 49 6.78 -6.53 7.43
CA LEU A 49 8.00 -7.32 7.54
C LEU A 49 8.41 -7.49 9.00
N LYS A 50 9.03 -8.63 9.31
CA LYS A 50 9.56 -8.89 10.65
C LYS A 50 10.82 -8.06 10.89
N LEU A 51 11.05 -7.70 12.15
CA LEU A 51 12.29 -7.07 12.58
C LEU A 51 13.26 -8.12 13.07
N LYS A 52 14.56 -7.84 12.96
CA LYS A 52 15.61 -8.60 13.63
C LYS A 52 15.37 -8.57 15.14
N LYS A 53 15.83 -9.60 15.84
CA LYS A 53 15.76 -9.63 17.32
C LYS A 53 16.58 -8.47 17.87
N GLY A 54 15.98 -7.67 18.76
CA GLY A 54 16.64 -6.52 19.36
C GLY A 54 15.66 -5.39 19.72
N PRO A 55 16.20 -4.24 20.17
CA PRO A 55 15.39 -3.05 20.41
C PRO A 55 14.75 -2.54 19.13
N ARG A 56 13.55 -1.95 19.25
CA ARG A 56 12.89 -1.33 18.10
C ARG A 56 13.61 -0.03 17.71
N PRO A 57 13.77 0.25 16.41
CA PRO A 57 14.29 1.55 15.96
C PRO A 57 13.40 2.70 16.42
N GLN A 58 13.98 3.89 16.50
CA GLN A 58 13.24 5.13 16.75
C GLN A 58 12.75 5.74 15.43
N GLY A 59 11.70 6.56 15.51
CA GLY A 59 11.10 7.24 14.36
C GLY A 59 10.01 6.43 13.65
N ASP A 60 9.34 7.08 12.70
CA ASP A 60 8.20 6.49 12.00
C ASP A 60 8.62 5.61 10.81
N VAL A 61 9.74 5.92 10.15
CA VAL A 61 10.29 5.09 9.06
C VAL A 61 11.49 4.33 9.59
N TYR A 62 11.34 3.02 9.78
CA TYR A 62 12.44 2.18 10.26
C TYR A 62 13.51 1.97 9.18
N PRO A 63 14.79 1.92 9.56
CA PRO A 63 15.88 1.73 8.61
C PRO A 63 15.87 0.28 8.08
N ARG A 64 16.35 0.08 6.85
CA ARG A 64 16.25 -1.22 6.14
C ARG A 64 16.94 -2.36 6.89
N GLU A 65 18.05 -2.07 7.56
CA GLU A 65 18.86 -3.01 8.32
C GLU A 65 18.14 -3.59 9.54
N ALA A 66 17.06 -2.95 10.01
CA ALA A 66 16.25 -3.43 11.12
C ALA A 66 15.37 -4.63 10.76
N PHE A 67 15.15 -4.91 9.47
CA PHE A 67 14.25 -5.94 9.00
C PHE A 67 14.93 -7.31 8.88
N ASP A 68 14.24 -8.36 9.29
CA ASP A 68 14.68 -9.76 9.23
C ASP A 68 14.31 -10.36 7.86
N VAL A 69 15.02 -9.90 6.84
CA VAL A 69 14.92 -10.35 5.46
C VAL A 69 16.32 -10.49 4.86
N PRO A 70 16.52 -11.34 3.84
CA PRO A 70 17.80 -11.41 3.13
C PRO A 70 18.21 -10.04 2.59
N ASP A 71 19.52 -9.74 2.56
CA ASP A 71 20.02 -8.44 2.07
C ASP A 71 19.65 -8.17 0.59
N THR A 72 19.46 -9.23 -0.19
CA THR A 72 19.01 -9.17 -1.58
C THR A 72 17.51 -8.95 -1.74
N PHE A 73 16.73 -8.98 -0.65
CA PHE A 73 15.29 -8.81 -0.69
C PHE A 73 14.91 -7.36 -1.01
N THR A 74 14.16 -7.18 -2.09
CA THR A 74 13.68 -5.87 -2.52
C THR A 74 12.43 -5.49 -1.71
N PHE A 75 12.45 -4.34 -1.06
CA PHE A 75 11.31 -3.74 -0.34
C PHE A 75 11.56 -2.24 -0.14
N THR A 76 10.60 -1.49 0.37
CA THR A 76 10.78 -0.08 0.79
C THR A 76 10.05 0.14 2.12
N PRO A 77 10.74 0.52 3.22
CA PRO A 77 10.07 0.89 4.47
C PRO A 77 9.13 2.09 4.28
N VAL A 78 7.94 2.03 4.87
CA VAL A 78 6.95 3.11 4.80
C VAL A 78 6.63 3.66 6.18
N HIS A 79 6.27 2.77 7.13
CA HIS A 79 5.92 3.18 8.48
C HIS A 79 6.00 2.02 9.47
N TRP A 80 6.88 2.11 10.44
CA TRP A 80 7.26 1.06 11.38
C TRP A 80 7.57 -0.25 10.63
N THR A 81 6.76 -1.29 10.82
CA THR A 81 6.94 -2.58 10.13
C THR A 81 6.29 -2.63 8.75
N ALA A 82 5.48 -1.64 8.38
CA ALA A 82 4.82 -1.59 7.08
C ALA A 82 5.81 -1.20 5.99
N CYS A 83 5.92 -2.03 4.97
CA CYS A 83 6.84 -1.89 3.83
C CYS A 83 6.09 -2.13 2.52
N LEU A 84 6.51 -1.45 1.47
CA LEU A 84 6.18 -1.84 0.10
C LEU A 84 7.06 -3.03 -0.28
N VAL A 85 6.42 -4.11 -0.73
CA VAL A 85 7.10 -5.31 -1.21
C VAL A 85 6.64 -5.56 -2.65
N PRO A 86 7.52 -6.00 -3.57
CA PRO A 86 7.10 -6.34 -4.91
C PRO A 86 6.00 -7.40 -4.89
N THR A 87 5.14 -7.41 -5.90
CA THR A 87 4.22 -8.54 -6.09
C THR A 87 5.02 -9.84 -6.24
N LYS A 88 4.47 -10.93 -5.68
CA LYS A 88 5.17 -12.23 -5.51
C LYS A 88 5.71 -12.81 -6.81
N THR A 89 5.10 -12.50 -7.95
CA THR A 89 5.55 -12.94 -9.27
C THR A 89 5.67 -11.74 -10.21
N SER A 90 6.63 -11.79 -11.13
CA SER A 90 6.78 -10.81 -12.22
C SER A 90 5.50 -10.71 -13.06
N GLY A 91 4.84 -11.84 -13.33
CA GLY A 91 3.56 -11.88 -14.05
C GLY A 91 2.35 -11.30 -13.30
N SER A 92 2.47 -10.95 -12.02
CA SER A 92 1.40 -10.26 -11.27
C SER A 92 1.50 -8.73 -11.37
N ARG A 93 2.60 -8.21 -11.94
CA ARG A 93 2.79 -6.78 -12.19
C ARG A 93 1.99 -6.37 -13.41
N ARG A 94 1.19 -5.32 -13.28
CA ARG A 94 0.31 -4.87 -14.37
C ARG A 94 0.04 -3.38 -14.29
N LEU A 95 0.01 -2.76 -15.47
CA LEU A 95 -0.65 -1.47 -15.66
C LEU A 95 -2.14 -1.72 -15.82
N VAL A 96 -2.96 -1.10 -14.98
CA VAL A 96 -4.41 -1.27 -15.02
C VAL A 96 -5.06 0.05 -15.43
N PRO A 97 -5.82 0.08 -16.54
CA PRO A 97 -6.65 1.22 -16.89
C PRO A 97 -7.69 1.48 -15.80
N LEU A 98 -7.85 2.75 -15.44
CA LEU A 98 -8.86 3.22 -14.51
C LEU A 98 -10.15 3.54 -15.27
N LEU A 99 -11.28 3.08 -14.75
CA LEU A 99 -12.58 3.53 -15.21
C LEU A 99 -12.82 4.98 -14.78
N PRO A 100 -13.57 5.79 -15.56
CA PRO A 100 -13.80 7.21 -15.24
C PRO A 100 -14.28 7.48 -13.81
N PRO A 101 -15.17 6.66 -13.19
CA PRO A 101 -15.57 6.86 -11.79
C PRO A 101 -14.41 6.70 -10.80
N VAL A 102 -13.44 5.83 -11.09
CA VAL A 102 -12.25 5.64 -10.23
C VAL A 102 -11.30 6.81 -10.39
N VAL A 103 -11.12 7.31 -11.62
CA VAL A 103 -10.33 8.54 -11.85
C VAL A 103 -10.91 9.69 -11.05
N ALA A 104 -12.23 9.92 -11.14
CA ALA A 104 -12.90 10.99 -10.38
C ALA A 104 -12.68 10.85 -8.86
N ALA A 105 -12.88 9.65 -8.30
CA ALA A 105 -12.70 9.41 -6.87
C ALA A 105 -11.23 9.59 -6.41
N LEU A 106 -10.26 9.18 -7.23
CA LEU A 106 -8.84 9.37 -6.92
C LEU A 106 -8.41 10.84 -7.07
N THR A 107 -8.94 11.56 -8.07
CA THR A 107 -8.68 12.99 -8.23
C THR A 107 -9.21 13.78 -7.04
N GLU A 108 -10.44 13.53 -6.59
CA GLU A 108 -10.99 14.18 -5.40
C GLU A 108 -10.12 13.90 -4.17
N LEU A 109 -9.69 12.65 -3.98
CA LEU A 109 -8.80 12.29 -2.87
C LEU A 109 -7.41 12.96 -2.97
N TRP A 110 -6.88 13.09 -4.19
CA TRP A 110 -5.61 13.76 -4.47
C TRP A 110 -5.67 15.25 -4.10
N GLU A 111 -6.72 15.94 -4.53
CA GLU A 111 -6.99 17.35 -4.21
C GLU A 111 -7.16 17.56 -2.69
N GLN A 112 -7.96 16.72 -2.03
CA GLN A 112 -8.15 16.77 -0.58
C GLN A 112 -6.85 16.59 0.21
N LYS A 113 -5.89 15.82 -0.32
CA LYS A 113 -4.57 15.60 0.29
C LYS A 113 -3.53 16.64 -0.11
N GLY A 114 -3.90 17.68 -0.85
CA GLY A 114 -3.00 18.75 -1.26
C GLY A 114 -2.08 18.36 -2.42
N ASN A 115 -2.58 17.55 -3.35
CA ASN A 115 -1.90 17.15 -4.59
C ASN A 115 -0.52 16.47 -4.38
N PRO A 116 -0.45 15.41 -3.54
CA PRO A 116 0.81 14.71 -3.30
C PRO A 116 1.37 14.07 -4.57
N SER A 117 2.70 14.12 -4.72
CA SER A 117 3.42 13.43 -5.81
C SER A 117 3.98 12.06 -5.39
N GLN A 118 4.01 11.77 -4.10
CA GLN A 118 4.58 10.55 -3.52
C GLN A 118 3.78 10.09 -2.29
N GLY A 119 4.12 8.91 -1.77
CA GLY A 119 3.49 8.34 -0.59
C GLY A 119 2.23 7.55 -0.92
N LEU A 120 1.65 6.91 0.09
CA LEU A 120 0.48 6.04 -0.07
C LEU A 120 -0.76 6.84 -0.47
N VAL A 121 -1.54 6.29 -1.39
CA VAL A 121 -2.85 6.82 -1.78
C VAL A 121 -3.84 6.71 -0.62
N PHE A 122 -3.93 5.52 -0.03
CA PHE A 122 -4.86 5.23 1.06
C PHE A 122 -4.15 5.21 2.40
N THR A 123 -4.27 6.31 3.13
CA THR A 123 -3.79 6.46 4.51
C THR A 123 -4.95 6.64 5.46
N ARG A 124 -4.71 6.43 6.76
CA ARG A 124 -5.58 6.92 7.82
C ARG A 124 -5.52 8.45 7.89
N ASP A 125 -6.43 9.04 8.66
CA ASP A 125 -6.49 10.49 8.89
C ASP A 125 -5.19 11.03 9.54
N ASP A 126 -4.44 10.18 10.27
CA ASP A 126 -3.14 10.51 10.85
C ASP A 126 -1.95 10.30 9.89
N GLY A 127 -2.22 10.07 8.60
CA GLY A 127 -1.21 9.85 7.55
C GLY A 127 -0.59 8.45 7.56
N ARG A 128 -0.91 7.60 8.55
CA ARG A 128 -0.33 6.26 8.67
C ARG A 128 -0.92 5.29 7.65
N PRO A 129 -0.19 4.23 7.27
CA PRO A 129 -0.74 3.20 6.39
C PRO A 129 -1.99 2.56 7.00
N SER A 130 -3.01 2.39 6.17
CA SER A 130 -4.21 1.66 6.55
C SER A 130 -3.88 0.18 6.74
N SER A 131 -4.24 -0.38 7.89
CA SER A 131 -4.11 -1.82 8.13
C SER A 131 -5.16 -2.57 7.33
N PRO A 132 -4.84 -3.73 6.72
CA PRO A 132 -5.89 -4.65 6.32
C PRO A 132 -6.67 -5.02 7.59
N ALA A 133 -8.00 -4.84 7.58
CA ALA A 133 -8.83 -5.09 8.74
C ALA A 133 -8.54 -6.48 9.33
N THR A 134 -8.35 -6.55 10.64
CA THR A 134 -8.18 -7.80 11.38
C THR A 134 -9.51 -8.56 11.36
N THR A 135 -9.70 -9.47 10.41
CA THR A 135 -10.55 -10.63 10.65
C THR A 135 -9.90 -11.40 11.81
N PRO A 136 -10.62 -11.80 12.87
CA PRO A 136 -10.06 -12.68 13.89
C PRO A 136 -9.88 -14.07 13.26
N SER A 137 -8.80 -14.25 12.50
CA SER A 137 -8.37 -15.55 12.04
C SER A 137 -7.63 -16.21 13.20
N LEU A 138 -8.20 -17.31 13.71
CA LEU A 138 -7.38 -18.36 14.30
C LEU A 138 -6.23 -18.64 13.32
N GLY A 139 -5.00 -18.39 13.78
CA GLY A 139 -3.77 -18.85 13.17
C GLY A 139 -3.64 -18.67 11.65
N SER A 140 -3.26 -17.49 11.18
CA SER A 140 -2.48 -17.37 9.93
C SER A 140 -1.72 -16.05 9.90
N SER A 141 -0.51 -16.07 10.46
CA SER A 141 0.52 -15.10 10.14
C SER A 141 0.93 -15.32 8.69
N CYS A 142 0.75 -14.32 7.82
CA CYS A 142 1.36 -14.31 6.50
C CYS A 142 2.87 -14.11 6.69
N VAL A 143 3.56 -15.19 7.04
CA VAL A 143 5.01 -15.25 7.19
C VAL A 143 5.58 -15.33 5.78
N TYR A 144 6.35 -14.33 5.37
CA TYR A 144 7.29 -14.49 4.27
C TYR A 144 8.27 -15.62 4.64
N LYS A 145 8.10 -16.79 4.02
CA LYS A 145 9.09 -17.87 4.04
C LYS A 145 9.93 -17.74 2.76
N PRO A 146 11.22 -17.35 2.83
CA PRO A 146 12.12 -17.62 1.72
C PRO A 146 12.24 -19.13 1.53
N ARG A 147 12.35 -19.58 0.28
CA ARG A 147 12.67 -20.99 -0.03
C ARG A 147 14.09 -21.31 0.40
#